data_AF-A0A212JSG4-F1
#
_entry.id   AF-A0A212JSG4-F1
#
_cell.length_a   1.000
_cell.length_b   1.000
_cell.length_c   1.000
_cell.angle_alpha   90.00
_cell.angle_beta   90.00
_cell.angle_gamma   90.00
#
_symmetry.space_group_name_H-M   'P 1'
#
loop_
_entity.id
_entity.type
_entity.pdbx_description
1 polymer ?
#
loop_
_entity_poly.entity_id
_entity_poly.type
_entity_poly.pdbx_seq_one_letter_code
_entity_poly.pdbx_strand_id
1 'polypeptide(L)'
;MALDRFEKDMKIIAALDDEPNDVGGLSAAELKERFDEGGEALKDYINNTLLPALETAGVFVLVPNTRKINGKALSADVVLVASDVGAVPTTRTVNGKVLSTDITLSFADVGAVPTSRNVNGKPLATDIAITTTDIGAVPTSRTINGKGLSANIALTAADVGALAVTGGGTISGDVTMGTLNASKVSAGSITSPGTSVAFDKPISAGTITLGALTGTAGTITANSPINMSSQRINSVGDPILSGDAANKLYVDAQAATRVPVVALADRIYGTQGSALQTTFSMAQNNPAADTIVRRTSTGTVRTATPTADNDAATKAYADTKLSAAGGAMAGMLNMGSYPIAQVGHMVLNTGGQDGIRLASEGDGTVLEILQDATDDYAIVRGIASPVGMHDAANKGYVDDAIAAAIAALNL
;
A
#
# COMPACT_ATOMS: atom_id res chain seq x y z
N MET A 1 45.71 112.52 -91.60
CA MET A 1 46.90 112.61 -92.46
C MET A 1 46.55 113.55 -93.60
N ALA A 2 47.33 114.60 -93.84
CA ALA A 2 47.16 115.39 -95.04
C ALA A 2 47.80 114.62 -96.20
N LEU A 3 47.12 114.50 -97.34
CA LEU A 3 47.69 113.92 -98.55
C LEU A 3 48.47 115.01 -99.27
N ASP A 4 49.73 114.74 -99.61
CA ASP A 4 50.57 115.65 -100.39
C ASP A 4 49.92 115.87 -101.77
N ARG A 5 49.90 117.11 -102.26
CA ARG A 5 49.22 117.48 -103.52
C ARG A 5 50.14 117.33 -104.73
N PHE A 6 49.56 117.14 -105.91
CA PHE A 6 50.31 117.23 -107.17
C PHE A 6 50.53 118.69 -107.53
N GLU A 7 51.80 119.13 -107.56
CA GLU A 7 52.17 120.55 -107.71
C GLU A 7 52.94 120.87 -109.02
N LYS A 8 53.20 119.88 -109.87
CA LYS A 8 53.95 120.09 -111.12
C LYS A 8 53.13 120.88 -112.14
N ASP A 9 53.73 121.89 -112.78
CA ASP A 9 53.09 122.60 -113.89
C ASP A 9 53.04 121.72 -115.14
N MET A 10 51.83 121.56 -115.68
CA MET A 10 51.54 120.66 -116.80
C MET A 10 51.58 121.37 -118.15
N LYS A 11 51.83 122.68 -118.20
CA LYS A 11 52.00 123.45 -119.44
C LYS A 11 53.38 123.23 -120.10
N ILE A 12 53.81 121.97 -120.14
CA ILE A 12 55.18 121.57 -120.50
C ILE A 12 55.50 121.91 -121.96
N ILE A 13 54.63 121.51 -122.89
CA ILE A 13 54.82 121.79 -124.32
C ILE A 13 54.61 123.27 -124.65
N ALA A 14 53.65 123.92 -124.01
CA ALA A 14 53.35 125.34 -124.25
C ALA A 14 54.45 126.28 -123.73
N ALA A 15 55.37 125.78 -122.90
CA ALA A 15 56.54 126.52 -122.43
C ALA A 15 57.76 126.35 -123.34
N LEU A 16 57.66 125.52 -124.39
CA LEU A 16 58.73 125.38 -125.39
C LEU A 16 58.71 126.57 -126.36
N ASP A 17 59.86 126.84 -126.99
CA ASP A 17 60.03 127.94 -127.95
C ASP A 17 59.22 127.71 -129.23
N ASP A 18 58.77 128.81 -129.85
CA ASP A 18 57.79 128.83 -130.96
C ASP A 18 58.43 128.57 -132.34
N GLU A 19 59.76 128.72 -132.48
CA GLU A 19 60.48 128.56 -133.75
C GLU A 19 61.06 127.14 -133.90
N PRO A 20 60.53 126.29 -134.82
CA PRO A 20 61.05 124.95 -135.00
C PRO A 20 62.45 124.99 -135.63
N ASN A 21 63.41 124.32 -135.00
CA ASN A 21 64.76 124.04 -135.54
C ASN A 21 65.75 125.23 -135.59
N ASP A 22 65.60 126.27 -134.76
CA ASP A 22 66.66 127.28 -134.55
C ASP A 22 67.87 126.67 -133.81
N VAL A 23 69.03 127.36 -133.79
CA VAL A 23 70.26 126.91 -133.12
C VAL A 23 70.05 126.74 -131.60
N GLY A 24 69.58 125.56 -131.19
CA GLY A 24 69.15 125.24 -129.82
C GLY A 24 67.82 124.47 -129.73
N GLY A 25 67.17 124.22 -130.87
CA GLY A 25 65.93 123.45 -130.96
C GLY A 25 66.08 122.00 -130.49
N LEU A 26 65.05 121.52 -129.78
CA LEU A 26 64.97 120.13 -129.31
C LEU A 26 64.92 119.19 -130.51
N SER A 27 65.66 118.09 -130.44
CA SER A 27 65.47 116.98 -131.37
C SER A 27 64.06 116.40 -131.24
N ALA A 28 63.61 115.67 -132.26
CA ALA A 28 62.31 114.99 -132.22
C ALA A 28 62.18 114.02 -131.02
N ALA A 29 63.30 113.43 -130.57
CA ALA A 29 63.31 112.56 -129.40
C ALA A 29 63.07 113.36 -128.11
N GLU A 30 63.74 114.49 -127.95
CA GLU A 30 63.59 115.34 -126.76
C GLU A 30 62.20 116.02 -126.72
N LEU A 31 61.63 116.42 -127.86
CA LEU A 31 60.26 116.93 -127.91
C LEU A 31 59.25 115.86 -127.50
N LYS A 32 59.45 114.60 -127.94
CA LYS A 32 58.62 113.48 -127.53
C LYS A 32 58.74 113.23 -126.02
N GLU A 33 59.95 113.30 -125.48
CA GLU A 33 60.16 113.19 -124.03
C GLU A 33 59.44 114.30 -123.26
N ARG A 34 59.48 115.54 -123.74
CA ARG A 34 58.71 116.66 -123.16
C ARG A 34 57.20 116.46 -123.26
N PHE A 35 56.71 115.84 -124.34
CA PHE A 35 55.28 115.53 -124.49
C PHE A 35 54.84 114.46 -123.49
N ASP A 36 55.67 113.43 -123.30
CA ASP A 36 55.39 112.33 -122.39
C ASP A 36 55.59 112.71 -120.90
N GLU A 37 56.38 113.75 -120.61
CA GLU A 37 56.74 114.21 -119.26
C GLU A 37 55.52 114.43 -118.34
N GLY A 38 54.44 115.00 -118.87
CA GLY A 38 53.22 115.24 -118.10
C GLY A 38 52.52 113.95 -117.68
N GLY A 39 52.39 113.01 -118.62
CA GLY A 39 51.76 111.71 -118.37
C GLY A 39 52.54 110.88 -117.36
N GLU A 40 53.88 110.85 -117.49
CA GLU A 40 54.73 110.12 -116.54
C GLU A 40 54.74 110.78 -115.15
N ALA A 41 54.69 112.11 -115.04
CA ALA A 41 54.59 112.77 -113.74
C ALA A 41 53.28 112.45 -112.98
N LEU A 42 52.14 112.40 -113.68
CA LEU A 42 50.86 112.00 -113.07
C LEU A 42 50.88 110.53 -112.65
N LYS A 43 51.41 109.65 -113.51
CA LYS A 43 51.55 108.22 -113.22
C LYS A 43 52.45 107.98 -112.01
N ASP A 44 53.55 108.71 -111.90
CA ASP A 44 54.45 108.67 -110.74
C ASP A 44 53.73 109.14 -109.48
N TYR A 45 53.08 110.30 -109.50
CA TYR A 45 52.36 110.82 -108.34
C TYR A 45 51.23 109.88 -107.88
N ILE A 46 50.42 109.33 -108.80
CA ILE A 46 49.33 108.41 -108.44
C ILE A 46 49.88 107.14 -107.80
N ASN A 47 50.84 106.48 -108.44
CA ASN A 47 51.31 105.16 -108.01
C ASN A 47 52.27 105.22 -106.84
N ASN A 48 53.15 106.22 -106.80
CA ASN A 48 54.25 106.29 -105.85
C ASN A 48 53.98 107.27 -104.70
N THR A 49 53.02 108.19 -104.82
CA THR A 49 52.66 109.14 -103.75
C THR A 49 51.24 108.90 -103.21
N LEU A 50 50.22 108.98 -104.05
CA LEU A 50 48.82 109.00 -103.61
C LEU A 50 48.32 107.64 -103.11
N LEU A 51 48.50 106.58 -103.91
CA LEU A 51 48.00 105.24 -103.54
C LEU A 51 48.62 104.71 -102.24
N PRO A 52 49.96 104.76 -102.03
CA PRO A 52 50.56 104.33 -100.77
C PRO A 52 50.07 105.14 -99.55
N ALA A 53 49.84 106.45 -99.72
CA ALA A 53 49.32 107.30 -98.66
C ALA A 53 47.87 106.95 -98.29
N LEU A 54 47.04 106.60 -99.29
CA LEU A 54 45.65 106.14 -99.06
C LEU A 54 45.58 104.76 -98.40
N GLU A 55 46.48 103.84 -98.76
CA GLU A 55 46.62 102.53 -98.10
C GLU A 55 47.02 102.69 -96.63
N THR A 56 48.00 103.54 -96.34
CA THR A 56 48.43 103.85 -94.97
C THR A 56 47.33 104.53 -94.17
N ALA A 57 46.54 105.41 -94.80
CA ALA A 57 45.38 106.04 -94.18
C ALA A 57 44.21 105.05 -93.93
N GLY A 58 44.32 103.80 -94.39
CA GLY A 58 43.32 102.75 -94.16
C GLY A 58 42.02 102.96 -94.93
N VAL A 59 42.02 103.82 -95.96
CA VAL A 59 40.82 104.18 -96.73
C VAL A 59 40.20 102.95 -97.42
N PHE A 60 41.03 101.95 -97.74
CA PHE A 60 40.60 100.73 -98.42
C PHE A 60 40.13 99.61 -97.47
N VAL A 61 40.11 99.82 -96.15
CA VAL A 61 39.63 98.81 -95.18
C VAL A 61 38.18 99.09 -94.77
N LEU A 62 37.25 98.22 -95.17
CA LEU A 62 35.80 98.31 -94.84
C LEU A 62 35.50 98.24 -93.33
N VAL A 63 36.34 97.57 -92.55
CA VAL A 63 36.19 97.42 -91.10
C VAL A 63 37.52 97.68 -90.37
N PRO A 64 37.61 98.69 -89.49
CA PRO A 64 38.83 98.95 -88.74
C PRO A 64 39.20 97.77 -87.82
N ASN A 65 40.42 97.24 -87.96
CA ASN A 65 40.96 96.15 -87.14
C ASN A 65 41.11 96.50 -85.64
N THR A 66 40.87 97.76 -85.26
CA THR A 66 40.84 98.21 -83.86
C THR A 66 39.54 97.86 -83.15
N ARG A 67 38.47 97.51 -83.87
CA ARG A 67 37.22 97.04 -83.25
C ARG A 67 37.32 95.58 -82.84
N LYS A 68 36.73 95.25 -81.69
CA LYS A 68 36.75 93.91 -81.09
C LYS A 68 35.34 93.45 -80.71
N ILE A 69 35.09 92.15 -80.79
CA ILE A 69 33.93 91.48 -80.17
C ILE A 69 34.47 90.62 -79.04
N ASN A 70 34.11 90.94 -77.81
CA ASN A 70 34.58 90.26 -76.60
C ASN A 70 36.11 90.04 -76.57
N GLY A 71 36.87 91.09 -76.90
CA GLY A 71 38.34 91.05 -76.91
C GLY A 71 38.98 90.44 -78.17
N LYS A 72 38.22 89.78 -79.05
CA LYS A 72 38.71 89.20 -80.32
C LYS A 72 38.64 90.22 -81.46
N ALA A 73 39.70 90.32 -82.26
CA ALA A 73 39.79 91.27 -83.38
C ALA A 73 38.91 90.87 -84.58
N LEU A 74 38.43 91.86 -85.35
CA LEU A 74 37.58 91.66 -86.53
C LEU A 74 38.38 91.42 -87.83
N SER A 75 39.48 90.69 -87.74
CA SER A 75 40.33 90.36 -88.90
C SER A 75 39.97 89.04 -89.59
N ALA A 76 39.03 88.27 -89.02
CA ALA A 76 38.50 87.00 -89.52
C ALA A 76 37.16 86.67 -88.82
N ASP A 77 36.59 85.50 -89.09
CA ASP A 77 35.40 84.99 -88.39
C ASP A 77 35.63 84.89 -86.87
N VAL A 78 34.70 85.44 -86.10
CA VAL A 78 34.76 85.44 -84.63
C VAL A 78 34.01 84.24 -84.07
N VAL A 79 34.73 83.28 -83.50
CA VAL A 79 34.14 82.16 -82.75
C VAL A 79 34.06 82.53 -81.26
N LEU A 80 32.86 82.45 -80.69
CA LEU A 80 32.60 82.65 -79.26
C LEU A 80 32.29 81.31 -78.57
N VAL A 81 32.86 81.09 -77.39
CA VAL A 81 32.55 79.95 -76.51
C VAL A 81 31.76 80.40 -75.28
N ALA A 82 31.21 79.45 -74.50
CA ALA A 82 30.39 79.78 -73.32
C ALA A 82 31.11 80.71 -72.32
N SER A 83 32.42 80.54 -72.12
CA SER A 83 33.22 81.41 -71.26
C SER A 83 33.37 82.84 -71.80
N ASP A 84 33.29 83.03 -73.12
CA ASP A 84 33.37 84.37 -73.73
C ASP A 84 32.16 85.23 -73.33
N VAL A 85 30.99 84.62 -73.11
CA VAL A 85 29.73 85.35 -72.81
C VAL A 85 29.21 85.15 -71.39
N GLY A 86 29.97 84.48 -70.52
CA GLY A 86 29.54 84.14 -69.17
C GLY A 86 28.40 83.12 -69.11
N ALA A 87 28.19 82.34 -70.18
CA ALA A 87 27.18 81.28 -70.21
C ALA A 87 27.64 80.07 -69.39
N VAL A 88 26.68 79.34 -68.84
CA VAL A 88 26.93 78.09 -68.11
C VAL A 88 27.49 77.03 -69.07
N PRO A 89 28.66 76.45 -68.80
CA PRO A 89 29.18 75.36 -69.63
C PRO A 89 28.28 74.12 -69.56
N THR A 90 28.03 73.49 -70.70
CA THR A 90 27.24 72.23 -70.79
C THR A 90 27.90 71.05 -70.10
N THR A 91 29.17 71.18 -69.70
CA THR A 91 29.91 70.19 -68.89
C THR A 91 29.59 70.26 -67.40
N ARG A 92 28.88 71.29 -66.93
CA ARG A 92 28.48 71.39 -65.52
C ARG A 92 27.26 70.52 -65.25
N THR A 93 27.21 69.88 -64.09
CA THR A 93 26.10 69.02 -63.68
C THR A 93 25.57 69.37 -62.28
N VAL A 94 24.28 69.12 -62.03
CA VAL A 94 23.69 68.99 -60.69
C VAL A 94 23.27 67.54 -60.52
N ASN A 95 23.86 66.87 -59.52
CA ASN A 95 23.60 65.45 -59.25
C ASN A 95 23.72 64.55 -60.51
N GLY A 96 24.76 64.77 -61.32
CA GLY A 96 25.01 64.01 -62.54
C GLY A 96 24.16 64.41 -63.77
N LYS A 97 23.19 65.33 -63.63
CA LYS A 97 22.39 65.85 -64.75
C LYS A 97 22.99 67.12 -65.32
N VAL A 98 23.20 67.18 -66.63
CA VAL A 98 23.78 68.34 -67.35
C VAL A 98 22.87 69.56 -67.32
N LEU A 99 23.44 70.77 -67.21
CA LEU A 99 22.71 72.05 -67.22
C LEU A 99 22.41 72.55 -68.66
N SER A 100 21.86 71.69 -69.51
CA SER A 100 21.44 72.09 -70.87
C SER A 100 19.95 72.45 -70.98
N THR A 101 19.15 72.10 -69.96
CA THR A 101 17.71 72.36 -69.82
C THR A 101 17.33 72.42 -68.34
N ASP A 102 16.05 72.63 -68.03
CA ASP A 102 15.53 72.50 -66.66
C ASP A 102 15.85 71.13 -66.05
N ILE A 103 16.31 71.13 -64.80
CA ILE A 103 16.70 69.93 -64.06
C ILE A 103 15.54 69.51 -63.17
N THR A 104 14.97 68.34 -63.43
CA THR A 104 14.04 67.68 -62.50
C THR A 104 14.83 66.74 -61.58
N LEU A 105 14.67 66.90 -60.26
CA LEU A 105 15.26 66.03 -59.25
C LEU A 105 14.18 65.13 -58.64
N SER A 106 14.53 63.87 -58.41
CA SER A 106 13.72 62.88 -57.71
C SER A 106 14.23 62.67 -56.28
N PHE A 107 13.47 61.95 -55.45
CA PHE A 107 13.92 61.55 -54.11
C PHE A 107 15.25 60.79 -54.13
N ALA A 108 15.47 59.96 -55.17
CA ALA A 108 16.71 59.23 -55.35
C ALA A 108 17.90 60.15 -55.63
N ASP A 109 17.67 61.26 -56.35
CA ASP A 109 18.72 62.21 -56.67
C ASP A 109 19.30 62.90 -55.41
N VAL A 110 18.48 63.12 -54.39
CA VAL A 110 18.89 63.86 -53.18
C VAL A 110 19.02 62.99 -51.93
N GLY A 111 18.87 61.66 -52.06
CA GLY A 111 18.87 60.74 -50.92
C GLY A 111 17.70 60.95 -49.95
N ALA A 112 16.61 61.56 -50.42
CA ALA A 112 15.42 61.78 -49.61
C ALA A 112 14.61 60.50 -49.44
N VAL A 113 13.91 60.38 -48.32
CA VAL A 113 13.05 59.22 -48.04
C VAL A 113 11.87 59.21 -49.02
N PRO A 114 11.65 58.13 -49.78
CA PRO A 114 10.50 58.04 -50.68
C PRO A 114 9.17 58.04 -49.92
N THR A 115 8.16 58.71 -50.47
CA THR A 115 6.80 58.75 -49.90
C THR A 115 6.08 57.39 -49.87
N SER A 116 6.62 56.39 -50.57
CA SER A 116 6.16 54.99 -50.53
C SER A 116 6.67 54.20 -49.33
N ARG A 117 7.53 54.78 -48.49
CA ARG A 117 7.96 54.15 -47.24
C ARG A 117 6.93 54.44 -46.15
N ASN A 118 6.57 53.38 -45.41
CA ASN A 118 5.63 53.45 -44.31
C ASN A 118 6.28 52.92 -43.03
N VAL A 119 5.89 53.48 -41.88
CA VAL A 119 6.13 52.91 -40.54
C VAL A 119 4.78 52.52 -39.97
N ASN A 120 4.62 51.22 -39.68
CA ASN A 120 3.34 50.63 -39.25
C ASN A 120 2.14 51.04 -40.13
N GLY A 121 2.29 50.92 -41.46
CA GLY A 121 1.25 51.27 -42.42
C GLY A 121 1.05 52.78 -42.66
N LYS A 122 1.66 53.66 -41.85
CA LYS A 122 1.54 55.12 -41.99
C LYS A 122 2.64 55.68 -42.91
N PRO A 123 2.30 56.44 -43.98
CA PRO A 123 3.29 57.06 -44.86
C PRO A 123 4.17 58.09 -44.14
N LEU A 124 5.44 58.19 -44.54
CA LEU A 124 6.40 59.18 -44.01
C LEU A 124 6.20 60.58 -44.63
N ALA A 125 4.99 61.14 -44.55
CA ALA A 125 4.66 62.47 -45.06
C ALA A 125 4.60 63.55 -43.97
N THR A 126 4.44 63.14 -42.70
CA THR A 126 4.31 64.01 -41.51
C THR A 126 4.84 63.24 -40.29
N ASP A 127 4.86 63.87 -39.11
CA ASP A 127 5.20 63.20 -37.86
C ASP A 127 4.31 61.97 -37.61
N ILE A 128 4.96 60.84 -37.29
CA ILE A 128 4.26 59.56 -37.10
C ILE A 128 3.99 59.35 -35.61
N ALA A 129 2.72 59.45 -35.22
CA ALA A 129 2.27 59.02 -33.90
C ALA A 129 2.13 57.48 -33.86
N ILE A 130 2.84 56.83 -32.95
CA ILE A 130 2.75 55.38 -32.69
C ILE A 130 1.94 55.15 -31.42
N THR A 131 0.92 54.31 -31.50
CA THR A 131 0.03 53.92 -30.40
C THR A 131 0.41 52.55 -29.83
N THR A 132 -0.11 52.18 -28.67
CA THR A 132 0.09 50.84 -28.10
C THR A 132 -0.41 49.73 -29.03
N THR A 133 -1.48 49.99 -29.79
CA THR A 133 -2.00 49.08 -30.81
C THR A 133 -0.98 48.83 -31.92
N ASP A 134 -0.29 49.89 -32.35
CA ASP A 134 0.68 49.83 -33.45
C ASP A 134 1.87 48.90 -33.13
N ILE A 135 2.20 48.72 -31.85
CA ILE A 135 3.32 47.87 -31.39
C ILE A 135 2.87 46.57 -30.71
N GLY A 136 1.57 46.26 -30.71
CA GLY A 136 1.03 45.10 -29.99
C GLY A 136 1.26 45.14 -28.48
N ALA A 137 1.41 46.33 -27.90
CA ALA A 137 1.58 46.48 -26.46
C ALA A 137 0.29 46.11 -25.72
N VAL A 138 0.45 45.54 -24.53
CA VAL A 138 -0.66 45.15 -23.67
C VAL A 138 -1.52 46.38 -23.35
N PRO A 139 -2.83 46.37 -23.67
CA PRO A 139 -3.71 47.49 -23.35
C PRO A 139 -3.79 47.71 -21.84
N THR A 140 -3.77 48.97 -21.41
CA THR A 140 -3.91 49.34 -19.98
C THR A 140 -5.27 48.99 -19.40
N SER A 141 -6.27 48.73 -20.24
CA SER A 141 -7.59 48.21 -19.85
C SER A 141 -7.58 46.72 -19.49
N ARG A 142 -6.50 45.99 -19.79
CA ARG A 142 -6.42 44.56 -19.49
C ARG A 142 -6.04 44.33 -18.03
N THR A 143 -6.86 43.54 -17.35
CA THR A 143 -6.66 43.19 -15.92
C THR A 143 -6.44 41.69 -15.71
N ILE A 144 -5.67 41.33 -14.68
CA ILE A 144 -5.65 40.00 -14.06
C ILE A 144 -6.31 40.12 -12.69
N ASN A 145 -7.44 39.42 -12.52
CA ASN A 145 -8.28 39.51 -11.32
C ASN A 145 -8.55 40.96 -10.86
N GLY A 146 -9.00 41.82 -11.78
CA GLY A 146 -9.30 43.23 -11.50
C GLY A 146 -8.10 44.16 -11.31
N LYS A 147 -6.86 43.64 -11.26
CA LYS A 147 -5.63 44.46 -11.17
C LYS A 147 -5.10 44.76 -12.57
N GLY A 148 -4.85 46.05 -12.85
CA GLY A 148 -4.32 46.50 -14.14
C GLY A 148 -2.86 46.11 -14.39
N LEU A 149 -2.49 45.91 -15.66
CA LEU A 149 -1.15 45.47 -16.10
C LEU A 149 -0.16 46.65 -16.30
N SER A 150 -0.17 47.63 -15.40
CA SER A 150 0.74 48.79 -15.46
C SER A 150 2.03 48.61 -14.65
N ALA A 151 2.16 47.53 -13.89
CA ALA A 151 3.33 47.16 -13.08
C ALA A 151 3.29 45.65 -12.73
N ASN A 152 4.25 45.18 -11.93
CA ASN A 152 4.22 43.82 -11.37
C ASN A 152 2.94 43.60 -10.55
N ILE A 153 2.26 42.47 -10.79
CA ILE A 153 1.04 42.10 -10.07
C ILE A 153 1.37 41.18 -8.91
N ALA A 154 1.03 41.62 -7.70
CA ALA A 154 0.97 40.75 -6.53
C ALA A 154 -0.44 40.18 -6.37
N LEU A 155 -0.56 38.86 -6.34
CA LEU A 155 -1.80 38.14 -6.07
C LEU A 155 -1.77 37.59 -4.65
N THR A 156 -2.87 37.77 -3.94
CA THR A 156 -3.15 37.15 -2.65
C THR A 156 -4.00 35.89 -2.84
N ALA A 157 -4.14 35.07 -1.80
CA ALA A 157 -5.02 33.91 -1.85
C ALA A 157 -6.47 34.31 -2.18
N ALA A 158 -6.93 35.45 -1.67
CA ALA A 158 -8.24 36.01 -1.99
C ALA A 158 -8.40 36.34 -3.49
N ASP A 159 -7.32 36.80 -4.15
CA ASP A 159 -7.37 37.14 -5.58
C ASP A 159 -7.63 35.92 -6.49
N VAL A 160 -7.43 34.70 -6.00
CA VAL A 160 -7.61 33.47 -6.80
C VAL A 160 -8.63 32.51 -6.17
N GLY A 161 -9.39 32.97 -5.17
CA GLY A 161 -10.32 32.12 -4.42
C GLY A 161 -9.63 30.98 -3.66
N ALA A 162 -8.33 31.11 -3.39
CA ALA A 162 -7.56 30.14 -2.61
C ALA A 162 -7.66 30.45 -1.12
N LEU A 163 -7.45 29.41 -0.30
CA LEU A 163 -7.39 29.56 1.14
C LEU A 163 -6.04 30.12 1.58
N ALA A 164 -6.05 31.09 2.50
CA ALA A 164 -4.83 31.66 3.06
C ALA A 164 -4.08 30.64 3.94
N VAL A 165 -2.78 30.48 3.70
CA VAL A 165 -1.93 29.48 4.38
C VAL A 165 -1.89 29.66 5.91
N THR A 166 -1.97 30.90 6.38
CA THR A 166 -1.86 31.26 7.82
C THR A 166 -3.19 31.56 8.50
N GLY A 167 -4.27 31.76 7.74
CA GLY A 167 -5.58 32.14 8.30
C GLY A 167 -6.46 30.95 8.68
N GLY A 168 -6.21 29.78 8.08
CA GLY A 168 -7.18 28.68 8.12
C GLY A 168 -8.50 29.06 7.46
N GLY A 169 -9.36 28.07 7.23
CA GLY A 169 -10.72 28.27 6.72
C GLY A 169 -11.37 26.99 6.23
N THR A 170 -12.60 27.11 5.73
CA THR A 170 -13.44 25.97 5.36
C THR A 170 -13.44 25.78 3.86
N ILE A 171 -13.07 24.59 3.40
CA ILE A 171 -13.31 24.15 2.02
C ILE A 171 -14.70 23.48 2.02
N SER A 172 -15.60 23.93 1.14
CA SER A 172 -16.95 23.36 0.99
C SER A 172 -17.05 22.60 -0.32
N GLY A 173 -17.75 21.46 -0.30
CA GLY A 173 -17.90 20.54 -1.44
C GLY A 173 -17.04 19.29 -1.32
N ASP A 174 -17.16 18.41 -2.32
CA ASP A 174 -16.34 17.19 -2.39
C ASP A 174 -14.88 17.57 -2.63
N VAL A 175 -14.02 17.23 -1.67
CA VAL A 175 -12.58 17.49 -1.76
C VAL A 175 -11.88 16.21 -2.14
N THR A 176 -11.55 16.06 -3.43
CA THR A 176 -10.70 14.96 -3.90
C THR A 176 -9.25 15.21 -3.48
N MET A 177 -8.87 14.72 -2.30
CA MET A 177 -7.49 14.70 -1.85
C MET A 177 -6.84 13.35 -2.21
N GLY A 178 -5.54 13.36 -2.52
CA GLY A 178 -4.74 12.15 -2.65
C GLY A 178 -4.49 11.49 -1.28
N THR A 179 -3.24 11.11 -0.99
CA THR A 179 -2.91 10.56 0.34
C THR A 179 -2.92 11.67 1.40
N LEU A 180 -3.89 11.61 2.31
CA LEU A 180 -3.93 12.50 3.47
C LEU A 180 -2.97 11.97 4.55
N ASN A 181 -2.00 12.78 4.98
CA ASN A 181 -1.13 12.41 6.09
C ASN A 181 -1.95 12.39 7.39
N ALA A 182 -2.21 11.19 7.91
CA ALA A 182 -3.00 10.98 9.11
C ALA A 182 -2.46 11.74 10.35
N SER A 183 -1.15 12.04 10.41
CA SER A 183 -0.55 12.83 11.50
C SER A 183 -0.98 14.31 11.49
N LYS A 184 -1.56 14.80 10.38
CA LYS A 184 -2.09 16.16 10.24
C LYS A 184 -3.60 16.25 10.44
N VAL A 185 -4.29 15.12 10.61
CA VAL A 185 -5.73 15.07 10.87
C VAL A 185 -5.92 14.90 12.37
N SER A 186 -6.40 15.93 13.05
CA SER A 186 -6.70 15.85 14.48
C SER A 186 -7.90 14.92 14.70
N ALA A 187 -7.77 14.02 15.68
CA ALA A 187 -8.68 12.89 15.95
C ALA A 187 -10.15 13.25 16.25
N GLY A 188 -10.53 14.53 16.29
CA GLY A 188 -11.85 15.02 16.70
C GLY A 188 -12.73 15.62 15.60
N SER A 189 -12.29 15.74 14.34
CA SER A 189 -13.03 16.52 13.32
C SER A 189 -13.66 15.73 12.18
N ILE A 190 -13.54 14.39 12.15
CA ILE A 190 -14.27 13.58 11.16
C ILE A 190 -15.67 13.27 11.73
N THR A 191 -16.56 14.26 11.68
CA THR A 191 -18.00 14.03 11.78
C THR A 191 -18.51 13.66 10.40
N SER A 192 -18.73 12.36 10.16
CA SER A 192 -19.48 11.91 8.98
C SER A 192 -20.97 11.96 9.30
N PRO A 193 -21.80 12.73 8.57
CA PRO A 193 -23.26 12.67 8.68
C PRO A 193 -23.83 11.33 8.16
N GLY A 194 -23.00 10.49 7.53
CA GLY A 194 -23.34 9.18 7.00
C GLY A 194 -22.62 8.03 7.72
N THR A 195 -23.25 6.86 7.71
CA THR A 195 -23.09 5.72 8.63
C THR A 195 -21.73 5.01 8.72
N SER A 196 -20.66 5.48 8.07
CA SER A 196 -19.33 4.84 8.22
C SER A 196 -18.18 5.72 7.75
N VAL A 197 -17.10 5.77 8.55
CA VAL A 197 -15.77 6.19 8.10
C VAL A 197 -15.01 4.94 7.68
N ALA A 198 -14.80 4.76 6.38
CA ALA A 198 -14.02 3.64 5.84
C ALA A 198 -12.54 4.02 5.75
N PHE A 199 -11.67 3.27 6.40
CA PHE A 199 -10.23 3.37 6.21
C PHE A 199 -9.79 2.30 5.20
N ASP A 200 -9.31 2.72 4.02
CA ASP A 200 -8.87 1.82 2.93
C ASP A 200 -7.60 1.01 3.28
N LYS A 201 -6.91 1.35 4.38
CA LYS A 201 -5.76 0.62 4.92
C LYS A 201 -5.85 0.50 6.45
N PRO A 202 -5.31 -0.57 7.06
CA PRO A 202 -5.22 -0.69 8.52
C PRO A 202 -4.51 0.52 9.12
N ILE A 203 -5.07 1.07 10.21
CA ILE A 203 -4.39 2.13 10.98
C ILE A 203 -3.22 1.45 11.73
N SER A 204 -2.03 1.49 11.12
CA SER A 204 -0.88 0.71 11.58
C SER A 204 -0.20 1.27 12.84
N ALA A 205 -0.53 2.50 13.24
CA ALA A 205 -0.09 3.12 14.50
C ALA A 205 -1.03 4.29 14.85
N GLY A 206 -2.02 4.05 15.70
CA GLY A 206 -2.94 5.08 16.15
C GLY A 206 -4.02 4.53 17.06
N THR A 207 -4.38 5.28 18.10
CA THR A 207 -5.51 4.97 18.98
C THR A 207 -6.78 5.49 18.33
N ILE A 208 -7.71 4.62 17.93
CA ILE A 208 -9.08 5.07 17.64
C ILE A 208 -9.74 5.33 18.99
N THR A 209 -9.80 6.59 19.40
CA THR A 209 -10.63 6.98 20.55
C THR A 209 -12.06 7.05 20.04
N LEU A 210 -12.80 5.96 20.15
CA LEU A 210 -14.26 6.03 20.03
C LEU A 210 -14.74 6.82 21.25
N GLY A 211 -14.94 8.13 21.08
CA GLY A 211 -15.64 8.95 22.07
C GLY A 211 -16.88 8.18 22.50
N ALA A 212 -17.10 8.09 23.82
CA ALA A 212 -18.04 7.18 24.44
C ALA A 212 -19.25 6.92 23.53
N LEU A 213 -19.55 5.65 23.22
CA LEU A 213 -20.78 5.27 22.54
C LEU A 213 -21.94 5.59 23.50
N THR A 214 -22.24 6.88 23.66
CA THR A 214 -23.27 7.42 24.54
C THR A 214 -24.59 7.27 23.81
N GLY A 215 -25.09 6.04 23.77
CA GLY A 215 -26.33 5.70 23.09
C GLY A 215 -26.52 4.20 23.07
N THR A 216 -27.56 3.76 23.78
CA THR A 216 -28.24 2.47 23.97
C THR A 216 -27.94 1.21 23.11
N ALA A 217 -27.15 1.21 22.04
CA ALA A 217 -26.65 -0.02 21.40
C ALA A 217 -25.53 0.30 20.41
N GLY A 218 -24.29 0.36 20.87
CA GLY A 218 -23.13 0.39 20.00
C GLY A 218 -22.66 -1.01 19.67
N THR A 219 -22.78 -1.45 18.41
CA THR A 219 -22.25 -2.74 17.96
C THR A 219 -20.84 -2.56 17.37
N ILE A 220 -19.86 -3.29 17.90
CA ILE A 220 -18.54 -3.44 17.28
C ILE A 220 -18.51 -4.78 16.53
N THR A 221 -18.55 -4.74 15.19
CA THR A 221 -18.40 -5.93 14.34
C THR A 221 -16.95 -6.02 13.87
N ALA A 222 -16.23 -7.07 14.30
CA ALA A 222 -14.86 -7.34 13.86
C ALA A 222 -14.80 -8.64 13.05
N ASN A 223 -14.20 -8.61 11.86
CA ASN A 223 -14.00 -9.80 11.02
C ASN A 223 -12.83 -10.68 11.50
N SER A 224 -12.11 -10.23 12.54
CA SER A 224 -10.99 -10.90 13.21
C SER A 224 -11.09 -10.69 14.72
N PRO A 225 -10.43 -11.53 15.55
CA PRO A 225 -10.43 -11.35 17.01
C PRO A 225 -9.97 -9.95 17.45
N ILE A 226 -10.67 -9.38 18.43
CA ILE A 226 -10.28 -8.11 19.05
C ILE A 226 -9.05 -8.36 19.93
N ASN A 227 -7.89 -7.82 19.56
CA ASN A 227 -6.69 -7.90 20.39
C ASN A 227 -6.73 -6.82 21.49
N MET A 228 -6.96 -7.25 22.74
CA MET A 228 -7.03 -6.35 23.90
C MET A 228 -5.70 -6.18 24.65
N SER A 229 -4.64 -6.90 24.28
CA SER A 229 -3.38 -6.92 25.04
C SER A 229 -3.64 -7.12 26.55
N SER A 230 -3.20 -6.20 27.42
CA SER A 230 -3.41 -6.26 28.89
C SER A 230 -4.66 -5.50 29.38
N GLN A 231 -5.56 -5.09 28.49
CA GLN A 231 -6.73 -4.29 28.84
C GLN A 231 -7.90 -5.17 29.30
N ARG A 232 -8.81 -4.59 30.10
CA ARG A 232 -9.98 -5.29 30.67
C ARG A 232 -11.27 -4.78 30.02
N ILE A 233 -12.22 -5.69 29.78
CA ILE A 233 -13.61 -5.32 29.52
C ILE A 233 -14.31 -5.17 30.88
N ASN A 234 -14.82 -3.99 31.19
CA ASN A 234 -15.62 -3.73 32.39
C ASN A 234 -17.12 -3.72 32.03
N SER A 235 -17.97 -3.98 33.02
CA SER A 235 -19.44 -3.91 32.87
C SER A 235 -20.04 -4.84 31.81
N VAL A 236 -19.48 -6.05 31.66
CA VAL A 236 -20.13 -7.13 30.89
C VAL A 236 -21.45 -7.49 31.57
N GLY A 237 -22.57 -7.39 30.84
CA GLY A 237 -23.90 -7.75 31.33
C GLY A 237 -24.05 -9.25 31.61
N ASP A 238 -25.19 -9.66 32.13
CA ASP A 238 -25.53 -11.08 32.22
C ASP A 238 -25.74 -11.65 30.80
N PRO A 239 -25.23 -12.84 30.48
CA PRO A 239 -25.40 -13.45 29.16
C PRO A 239 -26.87 -13.81 28.92
N ILE A 240 -27.39 -13.47 27.73
CA ILE A 240 -28.77 -13.78 27.30
C ILE A 240 -28.76 -14.93 26.29
N LEU A 241 -27.80 -14.92 25.35
CA LEU A 241 -27.60 -15.94 24.32
C LEU A 241 -26.42 -16.86 24.66
N SER A 242 -26.38 -18.04 24.04
CA SER A 242 -25.34 -19.05 24.27
C SER A 242 -23.93 -18.62 23.86
N GLY A 243 -23.80 -17.57 23.03
CA GLY A 243 -22.53 -17.01 22.60
C GLY A 243 -22.08 -15.75 23.36
N ASP A 244 -22.89 -15.26 24.31
CA ASP A 244 -22.58 -14.05 25.05
C ASP A 244 -21.43 -14.27 26.03
N ALA A 245 -20.62 -13.23 26.25
CA ALA A 245 -19.64 -13.24 27.32
C ALA A 245 -20.35 -13.22 28.68
N ALA A 246 -20.01 -14.15 29.57
CA ALA A 246 -20.57 -14.21 30.91
C ALA A 246 -19.73 -13.40 31.90
N ASN A 247 -20.37 -12.59 32.73
CA ASN A 247 -19.70 -11.98 33.88
C ASN A 247 -19.52 -13.01 35.01
N LYS A 248 -18.58 -12.71 35.93
CA LYS A 248 -18.26 -13.62 37.03
C LYS A 248 -19.41 -13.82 38.01
N LEU A 249 -20.19 -12.77 38.30
CA LEU A 249 -21.33 -12.86 39.21
C LEU A 249 -22.38 -13.86 38.70
N TYR A 250 -22.66 -13.83 37.40
CA TYR A 250 -23.55 -14.79 36.74
C TYR A 250 -23.03 -16.23 36.88
N VAL A 251 -21.76 -16.46 36.56
CA VAL A 251 -21.15 -17.80 36.66
C VAL A 251 -21.16 -18.30 38.11
N ASP A 252 -20.79 -17.46 39.07
CA ASP A 252 -20.76 -17.80 40.49
C ASP A 252 -22.18 -18.09 41.02
N ALA A 253 -23.20 -17.34 40.59
CA ALA A 253 -24.61 -17.59 40.93
C ALA A 253 -25.12 -18.93 40.37
N GLN A 254 -24.78 -19.26 39.13
CA GLN A 254 -25.15 -20.55 38.51
C GLN A 254 -24.38 -21.73 39.14
N ALA A 255 -23.17 -21.51 39.64
CA ALA A 255 -22.43 -22.52 40.39
C ALA A 255 -23.04 -22.75 41.79
N ALA A 256 -23.49 -21.69 42.46
CA ALA A 256 -24.09 -21.76 43.80
C ALA A 256 -25.42 -22.52 43.86
N THR A 257 -26.15 -22.63 42.74
CA THR A 257 -27.40 -23.42 42.65
C THR A 257 -27.14 -24.94 42.57
N ARG A 258 -25.89 -25.40 42.47
CA ARG A 258 -25.51 -26.83 42.38
C ARG A 258 -25.22 -27.50 43.75
N VAL A 259 -26.06 -27.19 44.75
CA VAL A 259 -26.17 -27.74 46.13
C VAL A 259 -25.42 -26.95 47.23
N PRO A 260 -26.14 -26.32 48.19
CA PRO A 260 -25.56 -25.68 49.38
C PRO A 260 -25.02 -26.73 50.38
N VAL A 261 -23.81 -26.49 50.91
CA VAL A 261 -23.25 -27.26 52.04
C VAL A 261 -24.01 -26.88 53.31
N VAL A 262 -25.05 -27.65 53.67
CA VAL A 262 -25.64 -27.59 55.02
C VAL A 262 -24.95 -28.66 55.86
N ALA A 263 -24.12 -28.23 56.80
CA ALA A 263 -23.37 -29.10 57.70
C ALA A 263 -24.31 -29.79 58.71
N LEU A 264 -24.77 -31.00 58.41
CA LEU A 264 -25.40 -31.90 59.38
C LEU A 264 -24.46 -33.09 59.62
N ALA A 265 -24.16 -33.38 60.89
CA ALA A 265 -23.07 -34.25 61.34
C ALA A 265 -23.21 -35.75 60.98
N ASP A 266 -24.29 -36.17 60.34
CA ASP A 266 -24.65 -37.59 60.20
C ASP A 266 -24.92 -38.10 58.77
N ARG A 267 -24.32 -37.47 57.74
CA ARG A 267 -24.47 -37.91 56.34
C ARG A 267 -23.15 -37.97 55.57
N ILE A 268 -23.03 -38.96 54.69
CA ILE A 268 -21.96 -39.07 53.68
C ILE A 268 -22.59 -38.82 52.31
N TYR A 269 -21.93 -37.98 51.50
CA TYR A 269 -22.38 -37.61 50.16
C TYR A 269 -21.66 -38.47 49.12
N GLY A 270 -22.42 -39.10 48.23
CA GLY A 270 -21.89 -39.92 47.13
C GLY A 270 -22.78 -39.80 45.89
N THR A 271 -22.17 -39.98 44.73
CA THR A 271 -22.88 -39.93 43.44
C THR A 271 -23.30 -41.35 43.06
N GLN A 272 -24.60 -41.64 43.02
CA GLN A 272 -25.08 -42.95 42.59
C GLN A 272 -25.31 -42.92 41.07
N GLY A 273 -24.35 -43.44 40.30
CA GLY A 273 -24.51 -43.97 38.92
C GLY A 273 -25.12 -43.08 37.81
N SER A 274 -25.62 -41.90 38.11
CA SER A 274 -26.44 -41.05 37.23
C SER A 274 -26.12 -39.55 37.38
N ALA A 275 -24.95 -39.23 37.93
CA ALA A 275 -24.48 -37.86 38.22
C ALA A 275 -25.33 -37.05 39.23
N LEU A 276 -26.46 -37.57 39.72
CA LEU A 276 -27.21 -36.97 40.82
C LEU A 276 -26.56 -37.35 42.16
N GLN A 277 -26.16 -36.33 42.91
CA GLN A 277 -25.57 -36.47 44.23
C GLN A 277 -26.69 -36.76 45.24
N THR A 278 -26.58 -37.87 45.98
CA THR A 278 -27.58 -38.28 46.97
C THR A 278 -26.96 -38.32 48.36
N THR A 279 -27.80 -38.29 49.39
CA THR A 279 -27.39 -38.32 50.80
C THR A 279 -27.69 -39.68 51.42
N PHE A 280 -26.69 -40.33 52.00
CA PHE A 280 -26.89 -41.55 52.80
C PHE A 280 -26.89 -41.18 54.30
N SER A 281 -27.93 -41.61 55.03
CA SER A 281 -28.03 -41.42 56.48
C SER A 281 -27.16 -42.44 57.23
N MET A 282 -26.65 -42.06 58.39
CA MET A 282 -25.80 -42.90 59.22
C MET A 282 -26.41 -43.12 60.61
N ALA A 283 -26.36 -44.35 61.14
CA ALA A 283 -26.88 -44.68 62.48
C ALA A 283 -25.86 -45.51 63.29
N GLN A 284 -25.63 -45.13 64.56
CA GLN A 284 -24.70 -45.85 65.46
C GLN A 284 -25.37 -46.94 66.33
N ASN A 285 -26.70 -46.95 66.48
CA ASN A 285 -27.36 -47.83 67.47
C ASN A 285 -28.75 -48.38 67.06
N ASN A 286 -29.23 -48.11 65.84
CA ASN A 286 -30.49 -48.68 65.32
C ASN A 286 -30.48 -48.69 63.77
N PRO A 287 -29.69 -49.57 63.14
CA PRO A 287 -29.59 -49.60 61.68
C PRO A 287 -30.86 -50.18 61.05
N ALA A 288 -31.49 -49.41 60.16
CA ALA A 288 -32.51 -49.89 59.22
C ALA A 288 -31.82 -50.45 57.95
N ALA A 289 -32.59 -51.13 57.09
CA ALA A 289 -32.07 -51.86 55.92
C ALA A 289 -31.13 -51.04 54.99
N ASP A 290 -31.28 -49.72 54.93
CA ASP A 290 -30.50 -48.84 54.04
C ASP A 290 -29.45 -47.95 54.74
N THR A 291 -29.04 -48.30 55.96
CA THR A 291 -27.99 -47.53 56.67
C THR A 291 -26.62 -48.19 56.56
N ILE A 292 -25.62 -47.42 56.10
CA ILE A 292 -24.21 -47.83 56.24
C ILE A 292 -23.90 -47.88 57.75
N VAL A 293 -23.30 -48.96 58.24
CA VAL A 293 -22.98 -49.10 59.67
C VAL A 293 -21.61 -48.46 59.93
N ARG A 294 -21.53 -47.52 60.88
CA ARG A 294 -20.25 -46.97 61.35
C ARG A 294 -19.66 -47.86 62.45
N ARG A 295 -18.34 -48.01 62.47
CA ARG A 295 -17.63 -48.62 63.62
C ARG A 295 -17.84 -47.75 64.86
N THR A 296 -18.16 -48.36 66.00
CA THR A 296 -18.18 -47.66 67.28
C THR A 296 -16.75 -47.26 67.70
N SER A 297 -16.63 -46.38 68.69
CA SER A 297 -15.34 -45.97 69.27
C SER A 297 -14.54 -47.15 69.86
N THR A 298 -15.20 -48.27 70.18
CA THR A 298 -14.59 -49.52 70.64
C THR A 298 -14.20 -50.47 69.50
N GLY A 299 -14.34 -50.03 68.24
CA GLY A 299 -13.99 -50.81 67.06
C GLY A 299 -15.02 -51.86 66.65
N THR A 300 -16.18 -51.91 67.32
CA THR A 300 -17.23 -52.91 67.10
C THR A 300 -18.19 -52.45 65.99
N VAL A 301 -18.62 -53.37 65.13
CA VAL A 301 -19.70 -53.15 64.16
C VAL A 301 -20.94 -53.85 64.70
N ARG A 302 -22.04 -53.12 64.91
CA ARG A 302 -23.30 -53.68 65.44
C ARG A 302 -24.28 -53.85 64.28
N THR A 303 -24.74 -55.07 64.05
CA THR A 303 -25.81 -55.39 63.08
C THR A 303 -27.08 -55.83 63.83
N ALA A 304 -28.24 -55.69 63.21
CA ALA A 304 -29.50 -56.17 63.76
C ALA A 304 -29.58 -57.71 63.68
N THR A 305 -30.57 -58.31 64.36
CA THR A 305 -30.88 -59.75 64.20
C THR A 305 -31.25 -60.03 62.74
N PRO A 306 -30.63 -61.03 62.07
CA PRO A 306 -30.97 -61.39 60.70
C PRO A 306 -32.44 -61.76 60.52
N THR A 307 -33.04 -61.27 59.45
CA THR A 307 -34.42 -61.58 59.03
C THR A 307 -34.50 -62.17 57.62
N ALA A 308 -33.50 -61.88 56.76
CA ALA A 308 -33.34 -62.44 55.43
C ALA A 308 -31.99 -63.16 55.27
N ASP A 309 -31.88 -64.02 54.25
CA ASP A 309 -30.69 -64.87 54.03
C ASP A 309 -29.42 -64.08 53.67
N ASN A 310 -29.57 -62.84 53.20
CA ASN A 310 -28.47 -61.95 52.86
C ASN A 310 -28.10 -60.98 54.00
N ASP A 311 -28.75 -61.08 55.16
CA ASP A 311 -28.43 -60.24 56.32
C ASP A 311 -27.15 -60.70 57.03
N ALA A 312 -26.37 -59.74 57.53
CA ALA A 312 -25.19 -60.04 58.33
C ALA A 312 -25.59 -60.57 59.73
N ALA A 313 -25.19 -61.81 60.04
CA ALA A 313 -25.55 -62.49 61.30
C ALA A 313 -24.67 -62.13 62.51
N THR A 314 -25.31 -62.05 63.68
CA THR A 314 -24.62 -61.92 64.96
C THR A 314 -24.15 -63.29 65.46
N LYS A 315 -23.05 -63.34 66.23
CA LYS A 315 -22.54 -64.59 66.83
C LYS A 315 -23.59 -65.30 67.69
N ALA A 316 -24.34 -64.55 68.50
CA ALA A 316 -25.41 -65.09 69.33
C ALA A 316 -26.49 -65.82 68.51
N TYR A 317 -26.86 -65.26 67.34
CA TYR A 317 -27.81 -65.90 66.43
C TYR A 317 -27.27 -67.24 65.92
N ALA A 318 -25.99 -67.30 65.52
CA ALA A 318 -25.36 -68.53 65.04
C ALA A 318 -25.27 -69.62 66.13
N ASP A 319 -24.84 -69.28 67.35
CA ASP A 319 -24.67 -70.23 68.46
C ASP A 319 -26.02 -70.89 68.85
N THR A 320 -27.14 -70.17 68.73
CA THR A 320 -28.47 -70.69 69.07
C THR A 320 -28.97 -71.74 68.06
N LYS A 321 -28.46 -71.72 66.83
CA LYS A 321 -28.87 -72.65 65.76
C LYS A 321 -28.05 -73.96 65.73
N LEU A 322 -27.04 -74.11 66.60
CA LEU A 322 -26.18 -75.30 66.72
C LEU A 322 -26.32 -76.00 68.10
N SER A 323 -27.52 -76.09 68.67
CA SER A 323 -27.72 -76.47 70.08
C SER A 323 -27.22 -77.90 70.44
N ALA A 324 -26.49 -78.01 71.54
CA ALA A 324 -25.98 -79.24 72.19
C ALA A 324 -27.04 -80.17 72.80
N ALA A 325 -28.30 -80.11 72.33
CA ALA A 325 -29.46 -80.79 72.90
C ALA A 325 -29.87 -82.08 72.19
N GLY A 326 -28.94 -82.77 71.52
CA GLY A 326 -29.14 -84.16 71.07
C GLY A 326 -30.24 -84.35 70.02
N GLY A 327 -29.92 -84.07 68.75
CA GLY A 327 -30.65 -84.66 67.62
C GLY A 327 -30.09 -86.05 67.27
N ALA A 328 -30.88 -86.87 66.56
CA ALA A 328 -30.43 -88.18 66.09
C ALA A 328 -29.24 -88.02 65.11
N MET A 329 -28.07 -88.50 65.51
CA MET A 329 -26.91 -88.62 64.63
C MET A 329 -27.14 -89.85 63.73
N ALA A 330 -27.43 -89.65 62.45
CA ALA A 330 -27.55 -90.74 61.47
C ALA A 330 -26.19 -91.03 60.82
N GLY A 331 -25.83 -92.32 60.71
CA GLY A 331 -24.58 -92.79 60.11
C GLY A 331 -23.63 -93.47 61.11
N MET A 332 -22.59 -94.11 60.59
CA MET A 332 -21.58 -94.80 61.38
C MET A 332 -20.72 -93.78 62.14
N LEU A 333 -20.77 -93.80 63.47
CA LEU A 333 -19.94 -92.95 64.31
C LEU A 333 -18.52 -93.53 64.39
N ASN A 334 -17.59 -93.00 63.59
CA ASN A 334 -16.18 -93.37 63.67
C ASN A 334 -15.50 -92.61 64.83
N MET A 335 -15.27 -93.30 65.95
CA MET A 335 -14.57 -92.75 67.12
C MET A 335 -13.05 -92.98 67.10
N GLY A 336 -12.48 -93.52 66.02
CA GLY A 336 -11.07 -93.87 65.98
C GLY A 336 -10.67 -94.77 67.16
N SER A 337 -9.55 -94.44 67.83
CA SER A 337 -9.04 -95.17 68.99
C SER A 337 -9.58 -94.68 70.35
N TYR A 338 -10.60 -93.81 70.36
CA TYR A 338 -11.12 -93.24 71.61
C TYR A 338 -12.16 -94.17 72.26
N PRO A 339 -11.95 -94.63 73.50
CA PRO A 339 -12.89 -95.53 74.17
C PRO A 339 -14.18 -94.79 74.57
N ILE A 340 -15.32 -95.47 74.45
CA ILE A 340 -16.58 -95.02 75.06
C ILE A 340 -16.51 -95.33 76.55
N ALA A 341 -16.22 -94.32 77.36
CA ALA A 341 -15.85 -94.48 78.76
C ALA A 341 -17.00 -94.94 79.69
N GLN A 342 -18.25 -94.91 79.24
CA GLN A 342 -19.41 -95.40 79.97
C GLN A 342 -20.53 -95.78 79.00
N VAL A 343 -20.84 -97.07 78.91
CA VAL A 343 -22.04 -97.57 78.22
C VAL A 343 -22.99 -98.05 79.31
N GLY A 344 -23.98 -97.23 79.66
CA GLY A 344 -24.88 -97.51 80.79
C GLY A 344 -25.67 -98.80 80.61
N HIS A 345 -26.13 -99.09 79.39
CA HIS A 345 -26.78 -100.34 79.01
C HIS A 345 -26.51 -100.58 77.52
N MET A 346 -25.74 -101.62 77.18
CA MET A 346 -25.58 -102.02 75.78
C MET A 346 -26.78 -102.88 75.39
N VAL A 347 -27.78 -102.28 74.76
CA VAL A 347 -28.88 -103.02 74.14
C VAL A 347 -28.41 -103.44 72.75
N LEU A 348 -27.91 -104.66 72.65
CA LEU A 348 -27.58 -105.29 71.37
C LEU A 348 -28.88 -105.80 70.74
N ASN A 349 -29.35 -105.13 69.69
CA ASN A 349 -30.48 -105.61 68.91
C ASN A 349 -30.03 -106.81 68.05
N THR A 350 -29.95 -107.99 68.67
CA THR A 350 -29.68 -109.25 67.97
C THR A 350 -30.97 -109.68 67.28
N GLY A 351 -31.21 -109.18 66.07
CA GLY A 351 -32.41 -109.45 65.28
C GLY A 351 -32.66 -110.94 65.01
N GLY A 352 -33.27 -111.63 65.98
CA GLY A 352 -33.76 -113.00 65.87
C GLY A 352 -32.71 -114.11 65.88
N GLN A 353 -31.54 -113.93 66.51
CA GLN A 353 -30.57 -115.02 66.73
C GLN A 353 -30.43 -115.30 68.24
N ASP A 354 -30.89 -116.48 68.68
CA ASP A 354 -30.99 -116.92 70.08
C ASP A 354 -29.63 -117.36 70.69
N GLY A 355 -28.60 -116.53 70.57
CA GLY A 355 -27.31 -116.79 71.20
C GLY A 355 -26.25 -115.71 70.98
N ILE A 356 -25.37 -115.52 71.97
CA ILE A 356 -24.18 -114.67 71.84
C ILE A 356 -23.14 -115.44 71.02
N ARG A 357 -22.87 -115.00 69.79
CA ARG A 357 -21.80 -115.56 68.95
C ARG A 357 -20.49 -114.83 69.25
N LEU A 358 -19.66 -115.43 70.11
CA LEU A 358 -18.27 -114.99 70.32
C LEU A 358 -17.38 -115.83 69.40
N ALA A 359 -17.06 -115.32 68.22
CA ALA A 359 -16.10 -115.93 67.32
C ALA A 359 -14.91 -114.99 67.12
N SER A 360 -13.68 -115.48 67.32
CA SER A 360 -12.53 -114.86 66.67
C SER A 360 -12.63 -115.18 65.19
N GLU A 361 -12.55 -114.15 64.35
CA GLU A 361 -12.54 -114.33 62.90
C GLU A 361 -11.39 -115.26 62.49
N GLY A 362 -11.69 -116.46 61.98
CA GLY A 362 -10.75 -117.22 61.15
C GLY A 362 -10.51 -118.71 61.43
N ASP A 363 -10.96 -119.30 62.55
CA ASP A 363 -10.62 -120.72 62.87
C ASP A 363 -11.79 -121.72 62.88
N GLY A 364 -13.03 -121.26 62.68
CA GLY A 364 -14.21 -122.13 62.57
C GLY A 364 -14.64 -122.83 63.85
N THR A 365 -14.01 -122.55 65.01
CA THR A 365 -14.49 -123.01 66.32
C THR A 365 -15.37 -121.92 66.95
N VAL A 366 -16.69 -122.06 66.78
CA VAL A 366 -17.66 -121.12 67.35
C VAL A 366 -18.11 -121.66 68.69
N LEU A 367 -17.78 -120.95 69.78
CA LEU A 367 -18.39 -121.18 71.07
C LEU A 367 -19.82 -120.63 71.02
N GLU A 368 -20.79 -121.52 70.98
CA GLU A 368 -22.20 -121.16 70.90
C GLU A 368 -22.86 -121.47 72.24
N ILE A 369 -23.29 -120.42 72.95
CA ILE A 369 -24.05 -120.50 74.20
C ILE A 369 -25.52 -120.29 73.84
N LEU A 370 -26.27 -121.39 73.76
CA LEU A 370 -27.70 -121.40 73.48
C LEU A 370 -28.45 -121.49 74.82
N GLN A 371 -29.39 -120.58 75.06
CA GLN A 371 -30.32 -120.71 76.19
C GLN A 371 -31.39 -121.74 75.82
N ASP A 372 -31.58 -122.75 76.66
CA ASP A 372 -32.78 -123.60 76.58
C ASP A 372 -33.94 -122.82 77.22
N ALA A 373 -35.02 -122.62 76.47
CA ALA A 373 -36.16 -121.84 76.90
C ALA A 373 -36.97 -122.51 78.04
N THR A 374 -36.60 -123.73 78.46
CA THR A 374 -37.38 -124.53 79.41
C THR A 374 -36.65 -125.00 80.66
N ASP A 375 -35.32 -124.81 80.77
CA ASP A 375 -34.54 -125.14 81.99
C ASP A 375 -33.41 -124.12 82.23
N ASP A 376 -33.02 -123.92 83.50
CA ASP A 376 -32.05 -122.91 83.99
C ASP A 376 -30.57 -123.19 83.59
N TYR A 377 -30.34 -124.01 82.56
CA TYR A 377 -29.03 -124.44 82.09
C TYR A 377 -28.80 -124.04 80.63
N ALA A 378 -27.63 -123.48 80.32
CA ALA A 378 -27.23 -123.16 78.96
C ALA A 378 -26.57 -124.36 78.27
N ILE A 379 -26.96 -124.65 77.04
CA ILE A 379 -26.30 -125.65 76.20
C ILE A 379 -25.12 -124.98 75.50
N VAL A 380 -23.91 -125.36 75.89
CA VAL A 380 -22.67 -124.87 75.27
C VAL A 380 -22.18 -125.89 74.25
N ARG A 381 -22.15 -125.51 72.97
CA ARG A 381 -21.63 -126.33 71.87
C ARG A 381 -20.23 -125.87 71.44
N GLY A 382 -19.46 -126.78 70.84
CA GLY A 382 -18.14 -126.45 70.27
C GLY A 382 -17.00 -126.44 71.29
N ILE A 383 -17.17 -127.05 72.47
CA ILE A 383 -16.10 -127.17 73.47
C ILE A 383 -15.02 -128.15 72.94
N ALA A 384 -13.77 -127.69 72.87
CA ALA A 384 -12.62 -128.50 72.46
C ALA A 384 -12.27 -129.57 73.51
N SER A 385 -11.48 -130.59 73.13
CA SER A 385 -11.02 -131.60 74.09
C SER A 385 -10.09 -130.95 75.13
N PRO A 386 -10.26 -131.26 76.43
CA PRO A 386 -9.54 -130.60 77.51
C PRO A 386 -8.03 -130.88 77.42
N VAL A 387 -7.21 -129.84 77.55
CA VAL A 387 -5.73 -129.91 77.60
C VAL A 387 -5.17 -129.57 78.99
N GLY A 388 -5.91 -128.80 79.78
CA GLY A 388 -5.61 -128.46 81.17
C GLY A 388 -6.55 -129.11 82.17
N MET A 389 -6.13 -129.18 83.44
CA MET A 389 -6.90 -129.81 84.54
C MET A 389 -8.23 -129.12 84.86
N HIS A 390 -8.45 -127.90 84.37
CA HIS A 390 -9.66 -127.10 84.62
C HIS A 390 -10.51 -126.89 83.37
N ASP A 391 -10.16 -127.54 82.26
CA ASP A 391 -10.90 -127.40 81.02
C ASP A 391 -12.21 -128.21 81.09
N ALA A 392 -13.27 -127.65 80.52
CA ALA A 392 -14.52 -128.37 80.36
C ALA A 392 -14.31 -129.55 79.38
N ALA A 393 -14.61 -130.77 79.83
CA ALA A 393 -14.46 -131.95 79.00
C ALA A 393 -15.62 -132.12 78.03
N ASN A 394 -15.33 -132.26 76.73
CA ASN A 394 -16.35 -132.66 75.77
C ASN A 394 -16.69 -134.16 75.93
N LYS A 395 -17.88 -134.56 75.49
CA LYS A 395 -18.37 -135.94 75.67
C LYS A 395 -17.46 -136.98 75.01
N GLY A 396 -16.92 -136.68 73.83
CA GLY A 396 -16.03 -137.59 73.10
C GLY A 396 -14.77 -137.91 73.90
N TYR A 397 -14.14 -136.90 74.51
CA TYR A 397 -13.00 -137.08 75.40
C TYR A 397 -13.34 -137.98 76.60
N VAL A 398 -14.51 -137.79 77.21
CA VAL A 398 -14.97 -138.62 78.34
C VAL A 398 -15.23 -140.06 77.90
N ASP A 399 -15.89 -140.27 76.75
CA ASP A 399 -16.18 -141.60 76.21
C ASP A 399 -14.87 -142.36 75.86
N ASP A 400 -13.90 -141.69 75.21
CA ASP A 400 -12.61 -142.28 74.84
C ASP A 400 -11.75 -142.61 76.07
N ALA A 401 -11.74 -141.74 77.09
CA ALA A 401 -11.04 -142.00 78.35
C ALA A 401 -11.64 -143.20 79.09
N ILE A 402 -12.96 -143.36 79.07
CA ILE A 402 -13.66 -144.53 79.63
C ILE A 402 -13.33 -145.78 78.81
N ALA A 403 -13.34 -145.71 77.48
CA ALA A 403 -13.01 -146.83 76.61
C ALA A 403 -11.55 -147.30 76.79
N ALA A 404 -10.60 -146.38 76.94
CA ALA A 404 -9.21 -146.68 77.24
C ALA A 404 -9.04 -147.36 78.61
N ALA A 405 -9.82 -146.93 79.62
CA ALA A 405 -9.83 -147.58 80.94
C ALA A 405 -10.40 -149.01 80.87
N ILE A 406 -11.45 -149.24 80.09
CA ILE A 406 -12.04 -150.58 79.87
C ILE A 406 -11.05 -151.51 79.13
N ALA A 407 -10.36 -151.01 78.10
CA ALA A 407 -9.37 -151.79 77.34
C ALA A 407 -8.15 -152.21 78.20
N ALA A 408 -7.75 -151.41 79.17
CA ALA A 408 -6.68 -151.73 80.11
C ALA A 408 -7.07 -152.83 81.14
N LEU A 409 -8.37 -153.14 81.29
CA LEU A 409 -8.89 -154.12 82.24
C LEU A 409 -8.98 -155.56 81.68
N ASN A 410 -8.64 -155.80 80.40
CA ASN A 410 -8.69 -157.12 79.74
C ASN A 410 -10.05 -157.86 79.91
N LEU A 411 -11.15 -157.12 80.00
CA LEU A 411 -12.53 -157.64 80.02
C LEU A 411 -13.07 -157.88 78.61
#